data_AF-A0A2N7IGH4-F1
#
_entry.id   AF-A0A2N7IGH4-F1
#
_cell.length_a   1.000
_cell.length_b   1.000
_cell.length_c   1.000
_cell.angle_alpha   90.00
_cell.angle_beta   90.00
_cell.angle_gamma   90.00
#
_symmetry.space_group_name_H-M   'P 1'
#
loop_
_entity.id
_entity.type
_entity.pdbx_description
1 polymer ?
#
loop_
_entity_poly.entity_id
_entity_poly.type
_entity_poly.pdbx_seq_one_letter_code
_entity_poly.pdbx_strand_id
1 'polypeptide(L)'
;MSPIERMFNDACKAIDIVFEREEQVSRYRVDCIDESRKLIVELDGHETHKSKEDRTYDAKRDRHLQREGYTLIRFTGSEIYRDAAACAQEVLQTIKLMEPSIKADGAIYIDWQFFCRRVSKKYAQYKSEGITVHYSSITTSRLLEFISNYLNLSGKYDVHLFGLPSSFSDSLVSIDTLKVVEFDNVTIHVFENQCEWLIIELSEHLHFKGTIYKKLHLVADDPMLQIELNRGRHLDCLISLDDTETNLSQIESDNWQDIDIIIGHLFGLEPHDMI
;
A
#
# COMPACT_ATOMS: atom_id res chain seq x y z
N MET A 1 -33.31 -9.08 -0.11
CA MET A 1 -33.37 -7.70 0.42
C MET A 1 -34.36 -7.59 1.57
N SER A 2 -33.86 -7.65 2.81
CA SER A 2 -34.64 -7.53 4.04
C SER A 2 -35.17 -6.09 4.29
N PRO A 3 -36.12 -5.87 5.22
CA PRO A 3 -36.61 -4.53 5.54
C PRO A 3 -35.51 -3.59 6.04
N ILE A 4 -34.60 -4.08 6.91
CA ILE A 4 -33.48 -3.28 7.43
C ILE A 4 -32.51 -2.91 6.32
N GLU A 5 -32.19 -3.84 5.41
CA GLU A 5 -31.34 -3.55 4.26
C GLU A 5 -31.98 -2.50 3.36
N ARG A 6 -33.31 -2.54 3.14
CA ARG A 6 -33.99 -1.52 2.35
C ARG A 6 -33.90 -0.15 3.00
N MET A 7 -34.24 -0.05 4.28
CA MET A 7 -34.20 1.21 5.02
C MET A 7 -32.80 1.83 5.02
N PHE A 8 -31.77 1.03 5.28
CA PHE A 8 -30.39 1.48 5.27
C PHE A 8 -29.97 1.94 3.87
N ASN A 9 -30.28 1.16 2.82
CA ASN A 9 -29.91 1.53 1.45
C ASN A 9 -30.62 2.80 0.96
N ASP A 10 -31.89 2.98 1.30
CA ASP A 10 -32.63 4.20 0.94
C ASP A 10 -32.04 5.42 1.66
N ALA A 11 -31.62 5.27 2.93
CA ALA A 11 -30.93 6.33 3.68
C ALA A 11 -29.55 6.68 3.10
N CYS A 12 -28.74 5.69 2.73
CA CYS A 12 -27.45 5.91 2.06
C CYS A 12 -27.62 6.61 0.70
N LYS A 13 -28.60 6.18 -0.10
CA LYS A 13 -28.90 6.80 -1.40
C LYS A 13 -29.33 8.25 -1.27
N ALA A 14 -30.07 8.60 -0.23
CA ALA A 14 -30.50 9.99 0.01
C ALA A 14 -29.32 10.95 0.26
N ILE A 15 -28.13 10.42 0.53
CA ILE A 15 -26.88 11.18 0.74
C ILE A 15 -25.78 10.77 -0.26
N ASP A 16 -26.19 10.24 -1.42
CA ASP A 16 -25.33 9.85 -2.55
C ASP A 16 -24.28 8.77 -2.24
N ILE A 17 -24.55 7.91 -1.25
CA ILE A 17 -23.76 6.69 -1.00
C ILE A 17 -24.45 5.48 -1.64
N VAL A 18 -23.70 4.72 -2.43
CA VAL A 18 -24.18 3.48 -3.06
C VAL A 18 -23.18 2.37 -2.76
N PHE A 19 -23.69 1.26 -2.22
CA PHE A 19 -22.91 0.06 -1.95
C PHE A 19 -23.18 -1.03 -2.98
N GLU A 20 -22.16 -1.84 -3.25
CA GLU A 20 -22.35 -3.17 -3.83
C GLU A 20 -22.96 -4.07 -2.75
N ARG A 21 -23.83 -5.00 -3.15
CA ARG A 21 -24.68 -5.76 -2.23
C ARG A 21 -24.42 -7.24 -2.34
N GLU A 22 -24.46 -7.92 -1.19
CA GLU A 22 -24.46 -9.38 -1.10
C GLU A 22 -23.26 -10.04 -1.79
N GLU A 23 -22.12 -9.35 -1.79
CA GLU A 23 -20.88 -9.80 -2.42
C GLU A 23 -20.14 -10.83 -1.55
N GLN A 24 -19.35 -11.65 -2.22
CA GLN A 24 -18.53 -12.66 -1.56
C GLN A 24 -17.09 -12.16 -1.42
N VAL A 25 -16.70 -11.87 -0.18
CA VAL A 25 -15.32 -11.50 0.18
C VAL A 25 -14.65 -12.72 0.78
N SER A 26 -13.70 -13.30 0.05
CA SER A 26 -13.09 -14.58 0.41
C SER A 26 -14.16 -15.66 0.60
N ARG A 27 -14.30 -16.21 1.80
CA ARG A 27 -15.31 -17.22 2.16
C ARG A 27 -16.54 -16.67 2.86
N TYR A 28 -16.66 -15.36 3.01
CA TYR A 28 -17.77 -14.73 3.74
C TYR A 28 -18.60 -13.87 2.80
N ARG A 29 -19.92 -13.99 2.94
CA ARG A 29 -20.87 -13.05 2.33
C ARG A 29 -21.03 -11.85 3.24
N VAL A 30 -21.06 -10.66 2.67
CA VAL A 30 -21.22 -9.39 3.38
C VAL A 30 -22.47 -8.67 2.88
N ASP A 31 -23.09 -7.84 3.73
CA ASP A 31 -24.36 -7.20 3.38
C ASP A 31 -24.17 -6.03 2.42
N CYS A 32 -23.22 -5.15 2.73
CA CYS A 32 -22.86 -3.98 1.92
C CYS A 32 -21.34 -3.84 1.86
N ILE A 33 -20.81 -3.53 0.67
CA ILE A 33 -19.39 -3.32 0.45
C ILE A 33 -19.11 -2.12 -0.45
N ASP A 34 -18.08 -1.38 -0.10
CA ASP A 34 -17.42 -0.40 -0.94
C ASP A 34 -15.97 -0.84 -1.14
N GLU A 35 -15.77 -1.58 -2.22
CA GLU A 35 -14.48 -2.20 -2.54
C GLU A 35 -13.38 -1.16 -2.72
N SER A 36 -13.73 0.00 -3.27
CA SER A 36 -12.79 1.08 -3.56
C SER A 36 -12.19 1.70 -2.29
N ARG A 37 -12.92 1.65 -1.18
CA ARG A 37 -12.53 2.22 0.12
C ARG A 37 -12.20 1.15 1.16
N LYS A 38 -12.30 -0.14 0.80
CA LYS A 38 -12.19 -1.27 1.73
C LYS A 38 -13.09 -1.08 2.96
N LEU A 39 -14.35 -0.74 2.72
CA LEU A 39 -15.37 -0.61 3.76
C LEU A 39 -16.44 -1.68 3.58
N ILE A 40 -16.74 -2.39 4.66
CA ILE A 40 -17.85 -3.33 4.75
C ILE A 40 -18.82 -2.81 5.82
N VAL A 41 -20.12 -2.83 5.50
CA VAL A 41 -21.19 -2.54 6.44
C VAL A 41 -22.08 -3.78 6.59
N GLU A 42 -22.22 -4.24 7.83
CA GLU A 42 -23.01 -5.41 8.22
C GLU A 42 -24.31 -4.97 8.90
N LEU A 43 -25.43 -5.58 8.50
CA LEU A 43 -26.77 -5.23 8.97
C LEU A 43 -27.35 -6.43 9.73
N ASP A 44 -27.15 -6.43 11.04
CA ASP A 44 -27.54 -7.55 11.89
C ASP A 44 -29.03 -7.48 12.25
N GLY A 45 -29.86 -8.23 11.52
CA GLY A 45 -31.30 -8.30 11.74
C GLY A 45 -31.76 -9.14 12.93
N HIS A 46 -30.87 -9.79 13.68
CA HIS A 46 -31.26 -10.72 14.73
C HIS A 46 -30.53 -10.46 16.05
N GLU A 47 -31.27 -10.11 17.12
CA GLU A 47 -30.76 -10.04 18.51
C GLU A 47 -30.35 -11.41 19.12
N THR A 48 -29.95 -12.40 18.33
CA THR A 48 -29.73 -13.77 18.82
C THR A 48 -28.40 -14.37 18.38
N HIS A 49 -27.30 -13.82 18.90
CA HIS A 49 -26.05 -14.55 19.09
C HIS A 49 -25.88 -14.94 20.57
N LYS A 50 -26.64 -15.95 21.00
CA LYS A 50 -26.70 -16.40 22.41
C LYS A 50 -25.73 -17.55 22.74
N SER A 51 -25.11 -18.21 21.75
CA SER A 51 -24.13 -19.27 22.00
C SER A 51 -22.68 -18.74 22.01
N LYS A 52 -21.78 -19.45 22.70
CA LYS A 52 -20.34 -19.16 22.66
C LYS A 52 -19.74 -19.50 21.30
N GLU A 53 -20.28 -20.51 20.61
CA GLU A 53 -19.80 -20.90 19.28
C GLU A 53 -20.02 -19.79 18.24
N ASP A 54 -21.20 -19.17 18.23
CA ASP A 54 -21.53 -18.11 17.25
C ASP A 54 -20.65 -16.87 17.42
N ARG A 55 -20.43 -16.43 18.67
CA ARG A 55 -19.52 -15.30 18.97
C ARG A 55 -18.08 -15.58 18.55
N THR A 56 -17.66 -16.84 18.71
CA THR A 56 -16.31 -17.26 18.31
C THR A 56 -16.19 -17.30 16.78
N TYR A 57 -17.25 -17.69 16.08
CA TYR A 57 -17.32 -17.68 14.63
C TYR A 57 -17.31 -16.24 14.08
N ASP A 58 -18.14 -15.35 14.60
CA ASP A 58 -18.19 -13.93 14.22
C ASP A 58 -16.86 -13.24 14.47
N ALA A 59 -16.26 -13.44 15.65
CA ALA A 59 -14.95 -12.85 15.94
C ALA A 59 -13.83 -13.41 15.03
N LYS A 60 -13.96 -14.63 14.50
CA LYS A 60 -13.02 -15.18 13.51
C LYS A 60 -13.27 -14.60 12.12
N ARG A 61 -14.54 -14.37 11.76
CA ARG A 61 -14.95 -13.72 10.52
C ARG A 61 -14.46 -12.27 10.46
N ASP A 62 -14.76 -11.49 11.50
CA ASP A 62 -14.37 -10.07 11.55
C ASP A 62 -12.85 -9.91 11.51
N ARG A 63 -12.11 -10.73 12.26
CA ARG A 63 -10.64 -10.76 12.18
C ARG A 63 -10.12 -11.18 10.82
N HIS A 64 -10.82 -12.04 10.09
CA HIS A 64 -10.42 -12.40 8.73
C HIS A 64 -10.61 -11.18 7.82
N LEU A 65 -11.80 -10.59 7.79
CA LEU A 65 -12.09 -9.44 6.93
C LEU A 65 -11.21 -8.22 7.26
N GLN A 66 -10.88 -7.99 8.53
CA GLN A 66 -9.92 -6.94 8.93
C GLN A 66 -8.50 -7.20 8.43
N ARG A 67 -8.05 -8.47 8.40
CA ARG A 67 -6.74 -8.81 7.82
C ARG A 67 -6.70 -8.59 6.32
N GLU A 68 -7.83 -8.79 5.63
CA GLU A 68 -7.99 -8.44 4.21
C GLU A 68 -8.05 -6.92 3.96
N GLY A 69 -7.77 -6.09 4.98
CA GLY A 69 -7.68 -4.65 4.88
C GLY A 69 -9.02 -3.92 5.00
N TYR A 70 -10.11 -4.61 5.30
CA TYR A 70 -11.42 -3.97 5.43
C TYR A 70 -11.63 -3.33 6.79
N THR A 71 -12.20 -2.13 6.77
CA THR A 71 -12.86 -1.59 7.94
C THR A 71 -14.30 -2.11 7.99
N LEU A 72 -14.72 -2.55 9.16
CA LEU A 72 -16.05 -3.11 9.40
C LEU A 72 -16.87 -2.15 10.26
N ILE A 73 -18.07 -1.83 9.80
CA ILE A 73 -19.11 -1.17 10.60
C ILE A 73 -20.27 -2.15 10.70
N ARG A 74 -20.81 -2.35 11.91
CA ARG A 74 -21.99 -3.21 12.11
C ARG A 74 -23.09 -2.39 12.75
N PHE A 75 -24.28 -2.44 12.14
CA PHE A 75 -25.49 -1.89 12.73
C PHE A 75 -26.45 -3.02 13.08
N THR A 76 -27.00 -2.98 14.29
CA THR A 76 -28.13 -3.82 14.66
C THR A 76 -29.39 -3.36 13.96
N GLY A 77 -30.33 -4.27 13.73
CA GLY A 77 -31.64 -3.94 13.18
C GLY A 77 -32.37 -2.90 14.04
N SER A 78 -32.14 -2.90 15.35
CA SER A 78 -32.73 -1.92 16.27
C SER A 78 -32.21 -0.49 16.03
N GLU A 79 -30.94 -0.34 15.62
CA GLU A 79 -30.36 0.96 15.26
C GLU A 79 -30.93 1.45 13.93
N ILE A 80 -31.01 0.57 12.92
CA ILE A 80 -31.58 0.89 11.61
C ILE A 80 -33.07 1.28 11.72
N TYR A 81 -33.86 0.55 12.51
CA TYR A 81 -35.27 0.90 12.72
C TYR A 81 -35.46 2.20 13.49
N ARG A 82 -34.54 2.52 14.40
CA ARG A 82 -34.60 3.75 15.18
C ARG A 82 -34.27 4.97 14.32
N ASP A 83 -33.17 4.90 13.57
CA ASP A 83 -32.70 6.01 12.73
C ASP A 83 -31.71 5.55 11.66
N ALA A 84 -32.23 5.05 10.53
CA ALA A 84 -31.40 4.67 9.39
C ALA A 84 -30.60 5.85 8.81
N ALA A 85 -31.09 7.09 8.95
CA ALA A 85 -30.38 8.27 8.45
C ALA A 85 -29.12 8.55 9.29
N ALA A 86 -29.21 8.40 10.62
CA ALA A 86 -28.05 8.50 11.49
C ALA A 86 -26.99 7.44 11.16
N CYS A 87 -27.39 6.18 10.92
CA CYS A 87 -26.46 5.12 10.50
C CYS A 87 -25.77 5.46 9.17
N ALA A 88 -26.52 5.99 8.20
CA ALA A 88 -25.95 6.42 6.92
C ALA A 88 -24.96 7.60 7.10
N GLN A 89 -25.23 8.54 8.01
CA GLN A 89 -24.32 9.64 8.33
C GLN A 89 -23.03 9.17 8.99
N GLU A 90 -23.10 8.19 9.90
CA GLU A 90 -21.92 7.57 10.52
C GLU A 90 -21.02 6.92 9.47
N VAL A 91 -21.63 6.24 8.50
CA VAL A 91 -20.92 5.68 7.34
C VAL A 91 -20.28 6.77 6.49
N LEU A 92 -21.00 7.86 6.19
CA LEU A 92 -20.44 9.00 5.46
C LEU A 92 -19.25 9.62 6.18
N GLN A 93 -19.33 9.78 7.50
CA GLN A 93 -18.24 10.33 8.31
C GLN A 93 -17.04 9.39 8.27
N THR A 94 -17.28 8.08 8.36
CA THR A 94 -16.22 7.07 8.23
C THR A 94 -15.56 7.13 6.86
N ILE A 95 -16.35 7.20 5.78
CA ILE A 95 -15.84 7.37 4.41
C ILE A 95 -14.99 8.64 4.29
N LYS A 96 -15.43 9.77 4.85
CA LYS A 96 -14.65 11.03 4.82
C LYS A 96 -13.33 10.95 5.58
N LEU A 97 -13.24 10.10 6.60
CA LEU A 97 -12.00 9.84 7.34
C LEU A 97 -11.10 8.82 6.62
N MET A 98 -11.70 7.93 5.82
CA MET A 98 -10.99 6.92 5.01
C MET A 98 -10.47 7.46 3.70
N GLU A 99 -11.23 8.32 3.03
CA GLU A 99 -10.75 9.05 1.87
C GLU A 99 -9.62 9.96 2.35
N PRO A 100 -8.37 9.79 1.88
CA PRO A 100 -7.35 10.75 2.17
C PRO A 100 -7.85 12.09 1.65
N SER A 101 -7.83 13.10 2.51
CA SER A 101 -8.33 14.44 2.20
C SER A 101 -7.68 15.07 0.96
N ILE A 102 -6.62 14.45 0.43
CA ILE A 102 -6.07 14.68 -0.91
C ILE A 102 -5.54 13.34 -1.47
N LYS A 103 -6.10 12.83 -2.58
CA LYS A 103 -5.60 11.61 -3.24
C LYS A 103 -4.23 11.89 -3.87
N ALA A 104 -3.22 11.10 -3.54
CA ALA A 104 -1.93 11.15 -4.23
C ALA A 104 -2.11 10.78 -5.72
N ASP A 105 -1.36 11.44 -6.59
CA ASP A 105 -1.31 11.16 -8.02
C ASP A 105 -0.63 9.82 -8.31
N GLY A 106 0.34 9.41 -7.51
CA GLY A 106 1.02 8.13 -7.66
C GLY A 106 1.52 7.52 -6.36
N ALA A 107 2.05 6.30 -6.45
CA ALA A 107 2.75 5.65 -5.36
C ALA A 107 4.05 4.99 -5.81
N ILE A 108 5.02 4.95 -4.89
CA ILE A 108 6.27 4.20 -5.04
C ILE A 108 6.35 3.19 -3.90
N TYR A 109 6.44 1.92 -4.26
CA TYR A 109 6.67 0.84 -3.34
C TYR A 109 8.13 0.49 -3.35
N ILE A 110 8.77 0.45 -2.19
CA ILE A 110 10.17 0.09 -2.05
C ILE A 110 10.24 -1.10 -1.11
N ASP A 111 10.68 -2.25 -1.62
CA ASP A 111 11.26 -3.28 -0.77
C ASP A 111 12.55 -2.70 -0.17
N TRP A 112 12.39 -2.14 1.02
CA TRP A 112 13.43 -1.46 1.76
C TRP A 112 14.54 -2.42 2.17
N GLN A 113 14.18 -3.67 2.49
CA GLN A 113 15.16 -4.68 2.82
C GLN A 113 16.05 -5.02 1.62
N PHE A 114 15.46 -5.23 0.44
CA PHE A 114 16.18 -5.41 -0.81
C PHE A 114 17.10 -4.21 -1.09
N PHE A 115 16.55 -3.00 -1.04
CA PHE A 115 17.29 -1.77 -1.31
C PHE A 115 18.53 -1.64 -0.40
N CYS A 116 18.36 -1.76 0.92
CA CYS A 116 19.45 -1.68 1.89
C CYS A 116 20.51 -2.77 1.69
N ARG A 117 20.10 -4.01 1.39
CA ARG A 117 21.02 -5.09 1.05
C ARG A 117 21.82 -4.77 -0.20
N ARG A 118 21.18 -4.20 -1.23
CA ARG A 118 21.85 -3.87 -2.48
C ARG A 118 22.86 -2.73 -2.31
N VAL A 119 22.50 -1.67 -1.58
CA VAL A 119 23.42 -0.58 -1.20
C VAL A 119 24.65 -1.14 -0.50
N SER A 120 24.47 -2.06 0.44
CA SER A 120 25.57 -2.71 1.17
C SER A 120 26.46 -3.55 0.27
N LYS A 121 25.88 -4.29 -0.68
CA LYS A 121 26.62 -5.09 -1.66
C LYS A 121 27.44 -4.21 -2.61
N LYS A 122 26.86 -3.13 -3.14
CA LYS A 122 27.59 -2.17 -4.00
C LYS A 122 28.70 -1.46 -3.25
N TYR A 123 28.46 -1.05 -2.00
CA TYR A 123 29.50 -0.46 -1.17
C TYR A 123 30.72 -1.38 -1.02
N ALA A 124 30.49 -2.67 -0.72
CA ALA A 124 31.57 -3.64 -0.61
C ALA A 124 32.31 -3.86 -1.94
N GLN A 125 31.56 -3.90 -3.05
CA GLN A 125 32.12 -4.01 -4.40
C GLN A 125 33.03 -2.82 -4.74
N TYR A 126 32.52 -1.59 -4.64
CA TYR A 126 33.29 -0.37 -4.91
C TYR A 126 34.56 -0.28 -4.07
N LYS A 127 34.48 -0.66 -2.79
CA LYS A 127 35.66 -0.73 -1.91
C LYS A 127 36.69 -1.76 -2.40
N SER A 128 36.25 -2.93 -2.89
CA SER A 128 37.14 -3.97 -3.41
C SER A 128 37.83 -3.57 -4.72
N GLU A 129 37.18 -2.73 -5.52
CA GLU A 129 37.69 -2.17 -6.78
C GLU A 129 38.54 -0.91 -6.56
N GLY A 130 38.67 -0.42 -5.32
CA GLY A 130 39.43 0.78 -4.99
C GLY A 130 38.72 2.09 -5.32
N ILE A 131 37.41 2.04 -5.62
CA ILE A 131 36.59 3.21 -5.90
C ILE A 131 36.28 3.93 -4.59
N THR A 132 36.60 5.23 -4.56
CA THR A 132 36.32 6.08 -3.39
C THR A 132 34.86 6.52 -3.41
N VAL A 133 34.09 6.11 -2.39
CA VAL A 133 32.66 6.44 -2.27
C VAL A 133 32.34 7.05 -0.91
N HIS A 134 31.41 8.02 -0.90
CA HIS A 134 31.00 8.73 0.32
C HIS A 134 29.67 8.19 0.86
N TYR A 135 29.73 7.29 1.85
CA TYR A 135 28.53 6.62 2.39
C TYR A 135 27.87 7.35 3.58
N SER A 136 28.57 8.28 4.24
CA SER A 136 28.13 8.93 5.50
C SER A 136 26.92 9.86 5.34
N SER A 137 26.26 9.85 4.18
CA SER A 137 25.21 10.79 3.80
C SER A 137 24.15 10.19 2.89
N ILE A 138 24.03 8.86 2.78
CA ILE A 138 22.90 8.26 2.07
C ILE A 138 21.69 8.29 3.01
N THR A 139 20.71 9.11 2.68
CA THR A 139 19.48 9.28 3.45
C THR A 139 18.26 9.00 2.58
N THR A 140 17.12 8.72 3.22
CA THR A 140 15.84 8.60 2.52
C THR A 140 15.52 9.86 1.71
N SER A 141 15.80 11.06 2.22
CA SER A 141 15.54 12.31 1.49
C SER A 141 16.34 12.42 0.19
N ARG A 142 17.62 12.02 0.20
CA ARG A 142 18.44 12.00 -1.03
C ARG A 142 17.98 10.94 -2.02
N LEU A 143 17.58 9.77 -1.52
CA LEU A 143 16.94 8.75 -2.35
C LEU A 143 15.67 9.29 -2.99
N LEU A 144 14.80 9.93 -2.21
CA LEU A 144 13.53 10.46 -2.69
C LEU A 144 13.74 11.62 -3.66
N GLU A 145 14.70 12.52 -3.41
CA GLU A 145 15.07 13.59 -4.33
C GLU A 145 15.53 13.01 -5.67
N PHE A 146 16.44 12.04 -5.62
CA PHE A 146 16.95 11.40 -6.82
C PHE A 146 15.84 10.66 -7.58
N ILE A 147 15.08 9.78 -6.91
CA ILE A 147 14.00 9.02 -7.55
C ILE A 147 12.94 9.97 -8.13
N SER A 148 12.63 11.08 -7.44
CA SER A 148 11.69 12.07 -7.93
C SER A 148 12.12 12.68 -9.26
N ASN A 149 13.39 13.05 -9.37
CA ASN A 149 13.96 13.58 -10.59
C ASN A 149 14.10 12.50 -11.67
N TYR A 150 14.60 11.32 -11.29
CA TYR A 150 14.84 10.20 -12.19
C TYR A 150 13.57 9.70 -12.87
N LEU A 151 12.47 9.59 -12.12
CA LEU A 151 11.17 9.18 -12.63
C LEU A 151 10.30 10.34 -13.14
N ASN A 152 10.82 11.59 -13.10
CA ASN A 152 10.09 12.81 -13.47
C ASN A 152 8.72 12.92 -12.76
N LEU A 153 8.72 12.77 -11.44
CA LEU A 153 7.50 12.80 -10.64
C LEU A 153 6.95 14.23 -10.55
N SER A 154 5.62 14.35 -10.58
CA SER A 154 4.93 15.62 -10.44
C SER A 154 3.61 15.45 -9.69
N GLY A 155 3.28 16.38 -8.80
CA GLY A 155 2.05 16.33 -8.00
C GLY A 155 2.28 15.67 -6.65
N LYS A 156 1.41 14.77 -6.24
CA LYS A 156 1.48 14.14 -4.90
C LYS A 156 1.78 12.66 -5.00
N TYR A 157 2.72 12.18 -4.20
CA TYR A 157 3.12 10.78 -4.19
C TYR A 157 3.14 10.20 -2.79
N ASP A 158 2.65 8.98 -2.66
CA ASP A 158 2.86 8.17 -1.46
C ASP A 158 4.06 7.25 -1.70
N VAL A 159 5.06 7.29 -0.81
CA VAL A 159 6.19 6.37 -0.84
C VAL A 159 6.09 5.42 0.34
N HIS A 160 5.95 4.13 0.03
CA HIS A 160 5.81 3.07 1.02
C HIS A 160 7.11 2.26 1.08
N LEU A 161 7.81 2.33 2.21
CA LEU A 161 8.99 1.54 2.50
C LEU A 161 8.58 0.29 3.27
N PHE A 162 8.84 -0.90 2.74
CA PHE A 162 8.53 -2.16 3.41
C PHE A 162 9.82 -2.90 3.76
N GLY A 163 9.98 -3.33 5.02
CA GLY A 163 11.14 -4.11 5.42
C GLY A 163 11.08 -4.62 6.85
N LEU A 164 12.03 -5.47 7.22
CA LEU A 164 12.21 -5.88 8.61
C LEU A 164 12.61 -4.68 9.49
N PRO A 165 12.26 -4.62 10.78
CA PRO A 165 12.69 -3.55 11.68
C PRO A 165 14.20 -3.23 11.60
N SER A 166 15.04 -4.27 11.48
CA SER A 166 16.50 -4.13 11.35
C SER A 166 16.94 -3.40 10.08
N SER A 167 16.17 -3.44 9.00
CA SER A 167 16.46 -2.67 7.78
C SER A 167 16.24 -1.17 7.97
N PHE A 168 15.48 -0.75 8.98
CA PHE A 168 15.28 0.67 9.32
C PHE A 168 16.27 1.17 10.38
N SER A 169 16.73 0.29 11.29
CA SER A 169 17.65 0.66 12.37
C SER A 169 19.13 0.45 12.04
N ASP A 170 19.47 -0.59 11.27
CA ASP A 170 20.84 -1.11 11.14
C ASP A 170 21.28 -1.21 9.68
N SER A 171 21.01 -0.15 8.91
CA SER A 171 21.36 -0.07 7.49
C SER A 171 22.33 1.07 7.19
N LEU A 172 23.03 0.99 6.04
CA LEU A 172 23.86 2.08 5.54
C LEU A 172 23.04 3.30 5.08
N VAL A 173 21.74 3.11 4.88
CA VAL A 173 20.79 4.16 4.50
C VAL A 173 20.13 4.68 5.75
N SER A 174 20.29 5.97 6.02
CA SER A 174 19.70 6.64 7.18
C SER A 174 18.26 7.07 6.89
N ILE A 175 17.34 6.72 7.79
CA ILE A 175 15.94 7.16 7.73
C ILE A 175 15.81 8.58 8.29
N ASP A 176 15.28 9.49 7.48
CA ASP A 176 14.94 10.84 7.94
C ASP A 176 13.65 10.82 8.77
N THR A 177 13.55 11.72 9.76
CA THR A 177 12.37 11.81 10.64
C THR A 177 11.15 12.43 9.97
N LEU A 178 11.33 13.06 8.80
CA LEU A 178 10.28 13.75 8.07
C LEU A 178 9.37 12.76 7.34
N LYS A 179 8.07 12.80 7.67
CA LYS A 179 7.03 12.00 7.00
C LYS A 179 6.47 12.67 5.74
N VAL A 180 6.82 13.93 5.50
CA VAL A 180 6.46 14.67 4.28
C VAL A 180 7.70 15.39 3.79
N VAL A 181 8.01 15.22 2.51
CA VAL A 181 9.14 15.86 1.83
C VAL A 181 8.62 16.63 0.63
N GLU A 182 9.03 17.88 0.49
CA GLU A 182 8.62 18.75 -0.61
C GLU A 182 9.83 19.06 -1.49
N PHE A 183 9.68 18.76 -2.78
CA PHE A 183 10.60 19.16 -3.85
C PHE A 183 9.85 20.07 -4.84
N ASP A 184 10.59 20.73 -5.73
CA ASP A 184 10.05 21.78 -6.63
C ASP A 184 8.74 21.41 -7.34
N ASN A 185 8.57 20.14 -7.75
CA ASN A 185 7.41 19.67 -8.51
C ASN A 185 6.60 18.56 -7.84
N VAL A 186 7.02 18.06 -6.67
CA VAL A 186 6.39 16.91 -6.02
C VAL A 186 6.35 17.03 -4.51
N THR A 187 5.21 16.68 -3.92
CA THR A 187 5.05 16.45 -2.49
C THR A 187 5.00 14.95 -2.24
N ILE A 188 5.88 14.46 -1.38
CA ILE A 188 5.98 13.04 -1.04
C ILE A 188 5.56 12.81 0.41
N HIS A 189 4.62 11.89 0.62
CA HIS A 189 4.28 11.35 1.92
C HIS A 189 4.98 10.00 2.11
N VAL A 190 5.75 9.86 3.19
CA VAL A 190 6.56 8.66 3.46
C VAL A 190 5.90 7.80 4.52
N PHE A 191 5.70 6.53 4.19
CA PHE A 191 5.14 5.50 5.06
C PHE A 191 6.18 4.41 5.29
N GLU A 192 6.49 4.14 6.56
CA GLU A 192 7.40 3.07 6.97
C GLU A 192 6.58 1.88 7.47
N ASN A 193 6.63 0.78 6.73
CA ASN A 193 5.91 -0.45 7.02
C ASN A 193 6.93 -1.50 7.51
N GLN A 194 7.19 -1.47 8.82
CA GLN A 194 8.06 -2.45 9.47
C GLN A 194 7.28 -3.75 9.68
N CYS A 195 7.73 -4.82 9.03
CA CYS A 195 6.96 -6.05 8.88
C CYS A 195 7.83 -7.30 9.02
N GLU A 196 7.27 -8.39 9.54
CA GLU A 196 7.95 -9.69 9.63
C GLU A 196 7.72 -10.54 8.36
N TRP A 197 6.59 -10.33 7.68
CA TRP A 197 6.18 -11.07 6.48
C TRP A 197 6.18 -10.16 5.25
N LEU A 198 7.35 -9.60 4.95
CA LEU A 198 7.56 -8.58 3.91
C LEU A 198 6.83 -8.85 2.59
N ILE A 199 7.03 -10.03 1.99
CA ILE A 199 6.46 -10.37 0.68
C ILE A 199 4.93 -10.37 0.71
N ILE A 200 4.34 -10.93 1.78
CA ILE A 200 2.89 -11.03 1.93
C ILE A 200 2.30 -9.63 2.08
N GLU A 201 2.86 -8.83 2.99
CA GLU A 201 2.32 -7.51 3.29
C GLU A 201 2.50 -6.52 2.13
N LEU A 202 3.65 -6.57 1.45
CA LEU A 202 3.89 -5.78 0.23
C LEU A 202 2.91 -6.19 -0.89
N SER A 203 2.76 -7.50 -1.14
CA SER A 203 1.86 -8.01 -2.17
C SER A 203 0.39 -7.66 -1.89
N GLU A 204 -0.08 -7.86 -0.66
CA GLU A 204 -1.43 -7.48 -0.24
C GLU A 204 -1.66 -5.98 -0.40
N HIS A 205 -0.70 -5.15 0.03
CA HIS A 205 -0.85 -3.70 -0.09
C HIS A 205 -0.86 -3.22 -1.55
N LEU A 206 -0.05 -3.82 -2.42
CA LEU A 206 -0.09 -3.58 -3.87
C LEU A 206 -1.42 -4.05 -4.50
N HIS A 207 -1.90 -5.24 -4.14
CA HIS A 207 -3.15 -5.79 -4.64
C HIS A 207 -4.36 -4.92 -4.30
N PHE A 208 -4.42 -4.43 -3.06
CA PHE A 208 -5.57 -3.66 -2.57
C PHE A 208 -5.47 -2.16 -2.83
N LYS A 209 -4.30 -1.54 -2.64
CA LYS A 209 -4.12 -0.09 -2.80
C LYS A 209 -3.43 0.30 -4.10
N GLY A 210 -2.71 -0.59 -4.77
CA GLY A 210 -2.04 -0.23 -6.03
C GLY A 210 -2.99 0.33 -7.10
N THR A 211 -4.26 -0.06 -7.08
CA THR A 211 -5.28 0.38 -8.05
C THR A 211 -5.83 1.79 -7.79
N ILE A 212 -5.61 2.39 -6.60
CA ILE A 212 -6.11 3.73 -6.32
C ILE A 212 -5.23 4.81 -6.96
N TYR A 213 -3.94 4.52 -7.17
CA TYR A 213 -2.96 5.46 -7.67
C TYR A 213 -3.00 5.55 -9.21
N LYS A 214 -2.78 6.75 -9.78
CA LYS A 214 -2.74 6.89 -11.25
C LYS A 214 -1.43 6.35 -11.83
N LYS A 215 -0.35 6.47 -11.07
CA LYS A 215 0.98 5.96 -11.36
C LYS A 215 1.47 5.06 -10.23
N LEU A 216 2.05 3.91 -10.58
CA LEU A 216 2.49 2.89 -9.64
C LEU A 216 3.91 2.44 -10.00
N HIS A 217 4.85 2.69 -9.09
CA HIS A 217 6.25 2.31 -9.25
C HIS A 217 6.64 1.29 -8.18
N LEU A 218 7.49 0.32 -8.55
CA LEU A 218 8.03 -0.67 -7.62
C LEU A 218 9.56 -0.70 -7.69
N VAL A 219 10.18 -0.74 -6.53
CA VAL A 219 11.61 -1.02 -6.35
C VAL A 219 11.74 -2.34 -5.59
N ALA A 220 12.06 -3.42 -6.30
CA ALA A 220 12.18 -4.76 -5.72
C ALA A 220 12.97 -5.69 -6.66
N ASP A 221 13.48 -6.81 -6.15
CA ASP A 221 14.06 -7.87 -6.99
C ASP A 221 13.90 -9.27 -6.35
N ASP A 222 12.87 -9.46 -5.51
CA ASP A 222 12.68 -10.74 -4.82
C ASP A 222 11.96 -11.75 -5.72
N PRO A 223 12.54 -12.93 -6.01
CA PRO A 223 11.95 -13.96 -6.88
C PRO A 223 10.62 -14.52 -6.38
N MET A 224 10.34 -14.42 -5.09
CA MET A 224 9.11 -14.91 -4.46
C MET A 224 8.00 -13.85 -4.46
N LEU A 225 8.30 -12.62 -4.87
CA LEU A 225 7.32 -11.55 -4.94
C LEU A 225 6.35 -11.79 -6.12
N GLN A 226 5.18 -12.32 -5.79
CA GLN A 226 4.07 -12.44 -6.73
C GLN A 226 3.17 -11.22 -6.59
N ILE A 227 3.03 -10.46 -7.67
CA ILE A 227 2.18 -9.28 -7.73
C ILE A 227 1.04 -9.56 -8.68
N GLU A 228 -0.16 -9.66 -8.12
CA GLU A 228 -1.40 -9.64 -8.88
C GLU A 228 -2.11 -8.33 -8.58
N LEU A 229 -2.07 -7.39 -9.52
CA LEU A 229 -2.87 -6.16 -9.41
C LEU A 229 -4.29 -6.43 -9.87
N ASN A 230 -5.28 -5.94 -9.13
CA ASN A 230 -6.68 -6.06 -9.52
C ASN A 230 -6.94 -5.38 -10.88
N ARG A 231 -7.73 -6.06 -11.74
CA ARG A 231 -8.23 -5.56 -13.05
C ARG A 231 -7.18 -5.40 -14.16
N GLY A 232 -6.13 -6.23 -14.18
CA GLY A 232 -5.14 -6.23 -15.28
C GLY A 232 -4.32 -4.94 -15.37
N ARG A 233 -4.11 -4.28 -14.23
CA ARG A 233 -3.24 -3.11 -14.11
C ARG A 233 -1.78 -3.56 -14.16
N HIS A 234 -0.94 -2.78 -14.83
CA HIS A 234 0.51 -2.95 -14.84
C HIS A 234 1.21 -1.89 -13.99
N LEU A 235 2.48 -2.13 -13.66
CA LEU A 235 3.34 -1.10 -13.09
C LEU A 235 3.73 -0.07 -14.16
N ASP A 236 3.81 1.20 -13.78
CA ASP A 236 4.34 2.25 -14.64
C ASP A 236 5.88 2.19 -14.70
N CYS A 237 6.51 1.67 -13.65
CA CYS A 237 7.95 1.42 -13.64
C CYS A 237 8.30 0.31 -12.64
N LEU A 238 9.18 -0.58 -13.05
CA LEU A 238 9.86 -1.54 -12.20
C LEU A 238 11.35 -1.17 -12.17
N ILE A 239 11.86 -0.90 -10.97
CA ILE A 239 13.28 -0.70 -10.70
C ILE A 239 13.78 -1.96 -9.99
N SER A 240 14.68 -2.70 -10.63
CA SER A 240 15.22 -3.98 -10.17
C SER A 240 16.67 -4.16 -10.64
N LEU A 241 17.28 -5.34 -10.51
CA LEU A 241 18.66 -5.56 -10.99
C LEU A 241 18.71 -5.88 -12.49
N ASP A 242 19.54 -5.17 -13.27
CA ASP A 242 19.70 -5.42 -14.72
C ASP A 242 20.79 -6.45 -14.96
N ASP A 243 20.54 -7.66 -14.49
CA ASP A 243 21.20 -8.83 -15.01
C ASP A 243 20.13 -9.61 -15.78
N THR A 244 20.51 -10.38 -16.80
CA THR A 244 19.62 -11.31 -17.53
C THR A 244 18.96 -12.38 -16.63
N GLU A 245 19.07 -12.23 -15.31
CA GLU A 245 18.61 -13.08 -14.21
C GLU A 245 17.67 -12.33 -13.22
N THR A 246 17.18 -11.11 -13.50
CA THR A 246 16.11 -10.56 -12.64
C THR A 246 14.93 -11.53 -12.67
N ASN A 247 14.60 -12.05 -11.49
CA ASN A 247 13.62 -13.12 -11.34
C ASN A 247 12.18 -12.58 -11.31
N LEU A 248 12.00 -11.27 -11.49
CA LEU A 248 10.72 -10.57 -11.56
C LEU A 248 10.05 -10.64 -12.94
N SER A 249 10.47 -11.59 -13.79
CA SER A 249 9.95 -11.81 -15.15
C SER A 249 8.42 -11.93 -15.28
N GLN A 250 7.71 -12.21 -14.19
CA GLN A 250 6.25 -12.34 -14.17
C GLN A 250 5.51 -11.02 -13.90
N ILE A 251 6.22 -9.96 -13.49
CA ILE A 251 5.62 -8.67 -13.21
C ILE A 251 5.51 -7.87 -14.51
N GLU A 252 4.28 -7.51 -14.87
CA GLU A 252 4.04 -6.67 -16.04
C GLU A 252 4.30 -5.19 -15.70
N SER A 253 5.21 -4.56 -16.45
CA SER A 253 5.62 -3.16 -16.27
C SER A 253 5.83 -2.47 -17.62
N ASP A 254 5.45 -1.19 -17.72
CA ASP A 254 5.63 -0.36 -18.91
C ASP A 254 7.10 0.06 -19.13
N ASN A 255 7.86 0.17 -18.04
CA ASN A 255 9.27 0.56 -18.06
C ASN A 255 10.09 -0.25 -17.05
N TRP A 256 11.36 -0.46 -17.38
CA TRP A 256 12.31 -1.22 -16.58
C TRP A 256 13.58 -0.39 -16.34
N GLN A 257 14.12 -0.41 -15.13
CA GLN A 257 15.25 0.43 -14.71
C GLN A 257 16.20 -0.32 -13.77
N ASP A 258 17.51 -0.13 -13.95
CA ASP A 258 18.52 -0.74 -13.06
C ASP A 258 18.65 0.04 -11.75
N ILE A 259 18.49 -0.66 -10.63
CA ILE A 259 18.70 -0.12 -9.29
C ILE A 259 20.15 0.33 -9.06
N ASP A 260 21.11 -0.26 -9.77
CA ASP A 260 22.53 0.09 -9.60
C ASP A 260 22.86 1.50 -10.03
N ILE A 261 22.14 2.04 -11.03
CA ILE A 261 22.25 3.45 -11.47
C ILE A 261 21.86 4.37 -10.32
N ILE A 262 20.77 4.06 -9.62
CA ILE A 262 20.31 4.81 -8.46
C ILE A 262 21.35 4.78 -7.35
N ILE A 263 21.88 3.59 -7.06
CA ILE A 263 22.83 3.39 -5.97
C ILE A 263 24.18 4.07 -6.25
N GLY A 264 24.71 3.98 -7.47
CA GLY A 264 25.94 4.68 -7.85
C GLY A 264 25.80 6.18 -7.68
N HIS A 265 24.70 6.77 -8.13
CA HIS A 265 24.43 8.19 -7.92
C HIS A 265 24.33 8.56 -6.43
N LEU A 266 23.72 7.72 -5.59
CA LEU A 266 23.68 7.95 -4.13
C LEU A 266 25.07 7.94 -3.48
N PHE A 267 26.00 7.17 -4.04
CA PHE A 267 27.41 7.20 -3.66
C PHE A 267 28.20 8.38 -4.25
N GLY A 268 27.58 9.19 -5.10
CA GLY A 268 28.18 10.35 -5.76
C GLY A 268 28.98 10.00 -7.01
N LEU A 269 28.70 8.86 -7.64
CA LEU A 269 29.32 8.45 -8.91
C LEU A 269 28.53 9.05 -10.08
N GLU A 270 29.26 9.46 -11.13
CA GLU A 270 28.66 9.94 -12.37
C GLU A 270 28.28 8.75 -13.28
N PRO A 271 27.34 8.92 -14.24
CA PRO A 271 26.90 7.83 -15.12
C PRO A 271 28.00 7.07 -15.88
N HIS A 272 29.13 7.72 -16.17
CA HIS A 272 30.27 7.09 -16.84
C HIS A 272 31.15 6.25 -15.90
N ASP A 273 31.03 6.45 -14.59
CA ASP A 273 31.73 5.68 -13.55
C ASP A 273 30.92 4.47 -13.07
N MET A 274 29.68 4.31 -13.57
CA MET A 274 28.74 3.27 -13.17
C MET A 274 28.73 2.04 -14.11
N ILE A 275 29.52 2.06 -15.20
CA ILE A 275 29.63 0.99 -16.22
C ILE A 275 30.84 0.11 -15.94
#